data_AF-A0A7Y5DE75-F1
#
_entry.id   AF-A0A7Y5DE75-F1
#
_cell.length_a   1.000
_cell.length_b   1.000
_cell.length_c   1.000
_cell.angle_alpha   90.00
_cell.angle_beta   90.00
_cell.angle_gamma   90.00
#
_symmetry.space_group_name_H-M   'P 1'
#
loop_
_entity.id
_entity.type
_entity.pdbx_description
1 polymer ?
#
loop_
_entity_poly.entity_id
_entity_poly.type
_entity_poly.pdbx_seq_one_letter_code
_entity_poly.pdbx_strand_id
1 'polypeptide(L)'
;MIAAIYARKSTEQTGMTDEEKSVSRQIEHAKAYALKKGWTRSEEHVFVDDGISGAEFVKRPGFIRLMTALKPRPSFQVLIMSEESRLGRESI
;
A
#
# COMPACT_ATOMS: atom_id res chain seq x y z
N MET A 1 9.49 8.90 13.85
CA MET A 1 8.14 8.43 13.44
C MET A 1 8.34 7.31 12.43
N ILE A 2 7.63 6.19 12.58
CA ILE A 2 7.73 5.01 11.73
C ILE A 2 6.60 5.03 10.70
N ALA A 3 6.95 4.93 9.42
CA ALA A 3 5.99 4.87 8.32
C ALA A 3 5.87 3.44 7.77
N ALA A 4 4.63 3.00 7.56
CA ALA A 4 4.25 1.83 6.79
C ALA A 4 3.87 2.23 5.37
N ILE A 5 3.95 1.27 4.44
CA ILE A 5 3.60 1.46 3.04
C ILE A 5 2.59 0.39 2.65
N TYR A 6 1.49 0.80 2.01
CA TYR A 6 0.58 -0.13 1.34
C TYR A 6 0.50 0.19 -0.15
N ALA A 7 0.82 -0.79 -0.98
CA ALA A 7 0.78 -0.69 -2.43
C ALA A 7 -0.15 -1.74 -3.02
N ARG A 8 -0.96 -1.35 -4.00
CA ARG A 8 -1.90 -2.26 -4.66
C ARG A 8 -2.00 -1.99 -6.16
N LYS A 9 -2.00 -3.05 -6.97
CA LYS A 9 -2.31 -3.01 -8.41
C LYS A 9 -3.52 -3.92 -8.67
N SER A 10 -4.50 -3.40 -9.41
CA SER A 10 -5.71 -4.14 -9.80
C SER A 10 -5.49 -4.81 -11.15
N THR A 11 -6.10 -5.97 -11.38
CA THR A 11 -6.06 -6.69 -12.66
C THR A 11 -6.73 -5.92 -13.81
N GLU A 12 -7.84 -5.24 -13.54
CA GLU A 12 -8.57 -4.43 -14.53
C GLU A 12 -8.05 -2.99 -14.63
N GLN A 13 -6.89 -2.79 -15.24
CA GLN A 13 -6.42 -1.44 -15.57
C GLN A 13 -6.03 -1.33 -17.04
N THR A 14 -7.04 -1.38 -17.91
CA THR A 14 -6.94 -1.03 -19.32
C THR A 14 -6.64 0.47 -19.45
N GLY A 15 -5.54 0.84 -20.13
CA GLY A 15 -5.28 2.22 -20.58
C GLY A 15 -4.19 3.02 -19.84
N MET A 16 -3.42 2.42 -18.93
CA MET A 16 -2.18 3.04 -18.41
C MET A 16 -1.05 2.02 -18.50
N THR A 17 0.18 2.47 -18.74
CA THR A 17 1.31 1.55 -18.93
C THR A 17 1.58 0.76 -17.65
N ASP A 18 1.99 -0.50 -17.77
CA ASP A 18 2.25 -1.38 -16.62
C ASP A 18 3.28 -0.80 -15.64
N GLU A 19 4.17 0.06 -16.14
CA GLU A 19 5.19 0.77 -15.38
C GLU A 19 4.63 1.89 -14.50
N GLU A 20 3.62 2.63 -14.97
CA GLU A 20 3.01 3.75 -14.22
C GLU A 20 2.25 3.29 -12.98
N LYS A 21 1.77 2.04 -12.97
CA LYS A 21 0.97 1.49 -11.88
C LYS A 21 1.64 0.36 -11.10
N SER A 22 2.88 0.01 -11.44
CA SER A 22 3.62 -1.04 -10.76
C SER A 22 3.69 -0.79 -9.26
N VAL A 23 3.43 -1.83 -8.46
CA VAL A 23 3.56 -1.78 -7.00
C VAL A 23 4.98 -1.38 -6.58
N SER A 24 6.00 -1.76 -7.36
CA SER A 24 7.39 -1.38 -7.11
C SER A 24 7.57 0.13 -7.14
N ARG A 25 6.98 0.82 -8.11
CA ARG A 25 7.06 2.28 -8.22
C ARG A 25 6.30 2.98 -7.08
N GLN A 26 5.13 2.46 -6.72
CA GLN A 26 4.38 2.97 -5.56
C GLN A 26 5.23 2.89 -4.28
N ILE A 27 5.94 1.77 -4.09
CA ILE A 27 6.83 1.57 -2.94
C ILE A 27 8.02 2.53 -3.00
N GLU A 28 8.68 2.69 -4.15
CA GLU A 28 9.82 3.61 -4.29
C GLU A 28 9.41 5.06 -4.00
N HIS A 29 8.30 5.52 -4.56
CA HIS A 29 7.77 6.85 -4.30
C HIS A 29 7.42 7.04 -2.82
N ALA A 30 6.76 6.06 -2.20
CA ALA A 30 6.44 6.10 -0.77
C ALA A 30 7.69 6.11 0.11
N LYS A 31 8.71 5.31 -0.26
CA LYS A 31 10.03 5.29 0.39
C LYS A 31 10.72 6.66 0.29
N ALA A 32 10.68 7.31 -0.88
CA ALA A 32 11.25 8.63 -1.09
C ALA A 32 10.48 9.72 -0.32
N TYR A 33 9.15 9.64 -0.28
CA TYR A 33 8.31 10.55 0.48
C TYR A 33 8.57 10.48 1.99
N ALA A 34 8.63 9.27 2.56
CA ALA A 34 8.99 9.06 3.96
C ALA A 34 10.36 9.65 4.30
N LEU A 35 11.36 9.44 3.43
CA LEU A 35 12.71 9.98 3.61
C LEU A 35 12.70 11.52 3.64
N LYS A 36 12.00 12.16 2.70
CA LYS A 36 11.85 13.63 2.66
C LYS A 36 11.18 14.20 3.91
N LYS A 37 10.33 13.42 4.57
CA LYS A 37 9.66 13.80 5.84
C LYS A 37 10.49 13.46 7.08
N GLY A 38 11.67 12.85 6.94
CA GLY A 38 12.49 12.41 8.07
C GLY A 38 11.89 11.23 8.84
N TRP A 39 11.02 10.44 8.20
CA TRP A 39 10.40 9.28 8.82
C TRP A 39 11.25 8.03 8.61
N THR A 40 11.34 7.22 9.66
CA THR A 40 12.00 5.92 9.62
C THR A 40 11.09 4.91 8.94
N ARG A 41 11.66 4.10 8.06
CA ARG A 41 10.93 3.06 7.32
C ARG A 41 11.32 1.72 7.93
N SER A 42 10.36 0.91 8.33
CA SER A 42 10.62 -0.50 8.57
C SER A 42 10.25 -1.25 7.30
N GLU A 43 11.19 -1.97 6.70
CA GLU A 43 10.90 -2.83 5.55
C GLU A 43 9.87 -3.91 5.89
N GLU A 44 9.75 -4.25 7.17
CA GLU A 44 8.73 -5.17 7.71
C GLU A 44 7.30 -4.60 7.60
N HIS A 45 7.16 -3.29 7.43
CA HIS A 45 5.88 -2.59 7.28
C HIS A 45 5.58 -2.18 5.85
N VAL A 46 6.06 -2.98 4.89
CA VAL A 46 5.65 -2.90 3.49
C VAL A 46 4.62 -3.99 3.20
N PHE A 47 3.44 -3.56 2.78
CA PHE A 47 2.28 -4.40 2.47
C PHE A 47 1.95 -4.23 0.99
N VAL A 48 1.81 -5.35 0.27
CA VAL A 48 1.66 -5.33 -1.19
C VAL A 48 0.57 -6.30 -1.61
N ASP A 49 -0.31 -5.85 -2.49
CA ASP A 49 -1.27 -6.67 -3.22
C ASP A 49 -1.11 -6.41 -4.73
N ASP A 50 -0.36 -7.27 -5.41
CA ASP A 50 -0.12 -7.15 -6.86
C ASP A 50 -1.07 -8.05 -7.65
N GLY A 51 -1.67 -7.50 -8.72
CA GLY A 51 -2.64 -8.23 -9.54
C GLY A 51 -3.90 -8.66 -8.79
N ILE A 52 -4.41 -7.85 -7.85
CA ILE A 52 -5.63 -8.17 -7.09
C ILE A 52 -6.68 -7.08 -7.31
N SER A 53 -7.80 -7.46 -7.95
CA SER A 53 -8.92 -6.55 -8.20
C SER A 53 -9.51 -5.98 -6.90
N GLY A 54 -10.02 -4.75 -6.99
CA GLY A 54 -10.78 -4.15 -5.89
C GLY A 54 -12.16 -4.78 -5.69
N ALA A 55 -12.73 -5.34 -6.76
CA ALA A 55 -14.09 -5.85 -6.83
C ALA A 55 -14.20 -7.35 -6.53
N GLU A 56 -13.11 -8.10 -6.70
CA GLU A 56 -13.08 -9.49 -6.29
C GLU A 56 -12.97 -9.61 -4.77
N PHE A 57 -13.86 -10.39 -4.16
CA PHE A 57 -13.79 -10.90 -2.78
C PHE A 57 -12.58 -11.83 -2.54
N VAL A 58 -11.57 -11.77 -3.41
CA VAL A 58 -10.30 -12.50 -3.30
C VAL A 58 -9.50 -11.86 -2.19
N LYS A 59 -9.17 -12.68 -1.19
CA LYS A 59 -8.40 -12.30 0.01
C LYS A 59 -7.19 -11.47 -0.42
N ARG A 60 -7.15 -10.20 0.00
CA ARG A 60 -6.02 -9.28 -0.17
C ARG A 60 -4.98 -9.58 0.92
N PRO A 61 -3.98 -10.47 0.71
CA PRO A 61 -3.06 -10.88 1.77
C PRO A 61 -2.25 -9.70 2.33
N GLY A 62 -1.87 -8.74 1.49
CA GLY A 62 -1.18 -7.53 1.91
C GLY A 62 -2.06 -6.69 2.83
N PHE A 63 -3.31 -6.46 2.45
CA PHE A 63 -4.29 -5.76 3.28
C PHE A 63 -4.57 -6.50 4.61
N ILE A 64 -4.73 -7.82 4.59
CA ILE A 64 -4.96 -8.62 5.81
C ILE A 64 -3.75 -8.51 6.76
N ARG A 65 -2.52 -8.56 6.23
CA ARG A 65 -1.29 -8.34 7.00
C ARG A 65 -1.27 -6.93 7.60
N LEU A 66 -1.64 -5.92 6.84
CA LEU A 66 -1.76 -4.54 7.33
C LEU A 66 -2.74 -4.46 8.50
N MET A 67 -3.96 -4.99 8.33
CA MET A 67 -5.00 -4.97 9.37
C MET A 67 -4.59 -5.74 10.63
N THR A 68 -3.84 -6.83 10.47
CA THR A 68 -3.26 -7.58 11.60
C THR A 68 -2.20 -6.75 12.31
N ALA A 69 -1.33 -6.05 11.58
CA ALA A 69 -0.28 -5.20 12.14
C ALA A 69 -0.82 -3.98 12.91
N LEU A 70 -2.09 -3.62 12.74
CA LEU A 70 -2.76 -2.58 13.52
C LEU A 70 -3.17 -3.05 14.93
N LYS A 71 -3.21 -4.37 15.19
CA LYS A 71 -3.70 -4.93 16.45
C LYS A 71 -2.57 -5.56 17.27
N PRO A 72 -2.60 -5.46 18.62
CA PRO A 72 -3.48 -4.60 19.42
C PRO A 72 -3.06 -3.12 19.37
N ARG A 73 -1.81 -2.83 18.98
CA ARG A 73 -1.29 -1.49 18.75
C ARG A 73 -0.27 -1.54 17.62
N PRO A 74 -0.34 -0.64 16.62
CA PRO A 74 0.63 -0.63 15.54
C PRO A 74 2.01 -0.18 16.01
N SER A 75 3.05 -0.80 15.46
CA SER A 75 4.45 -0.38 15.58
C SER A 75 4.80 0.80 14.68
N PHE A 76 3.90 1.20 13.77
CA PHE A 76 4.03 2.37 12.91
C PHE A 76 2.97 3.43 13.21
N GLN A 77 3.22 4.67 12.81
CA GLN A 77 2.36 5.83 13.10
C GLN A 77 1.75 6.44 11.84
N VAL A 78 2.31 6.16 10.67
CA VAL A 78 1.84 6.70 9.38
C VAL A 78 1.70 5.56 8.39
N LEU A 79 0.63 5.57 7.60
CA LEU A 79 0.46 4.72 6.43
C LEU A 79 0.59 5.58 5.16
N ILE A 80 1.48 5.20 4.26
CA ILE A 80 1.67 5.86 2.97
C ILE A 80 1.10 4.97 1.88
N MET A 81 0.29 5.56 1.02
CA MET A 81 -0.29 4.95 -0.17
C MET A 81 -0.16 5.93 -1.34
N SER A 82 -0.16 5.44 -2.57
CA SER A 82 -0.16 6.33 -3.75
C SER A 82 -1.49 7.09 -3.88
N GLU A 83 -2.61 6.43 -3.57
CA GLU A 83 -3.97 6.97 -3.67
C GLU A 83 -4.88 6.27 -2.66
N GLU A 84 -5.93 6.94 -2.21
CA GLU A 84 -6.95 6.35 -1.32
C GLU A 84 -7.66 5.15 -1.94
N SER A 85 -7.80 5.15 -3.26
CA SER A 85 -8.35 4.04 -4.07
C SER A 85 -7.62 2.71 -3.85
N ARG A 86 -6.39 2.75 -3.32
CA ARG A 86 -5.64 1.54 -2.96
C ARG A 86 -6.26 0.81 -1.77
N LEU A 87 -6.80 1.55 -0.79
CA LEU A 87 -7.45 0.98 0.40
C LEU A 87 -8.82 0.37 0.06
N GLY A 88 -9.66 1.15 -0.62
CA GLY A 88 -11.01 0.76 -1.03
C GLY A 88 -11.64 1.85 -1.89
N ARG A 89 -12.51 1.47 -2.83
CA ARG A 89 -13.18 2.43 -3.73
C ARG A 89 -14.52 2.94 -3.19
N GLU A 90 -15.12 2.29 -2.19
CA GLU A 90 -16.48 2.59 -1.71
C GLU A 90 -16.57 2.80 -0.18
N SER A 91 -15.52 3.30 0.46
CA SER A 91 -15.51 3.41 1.93
C SER A 91 -14.93 4.72 2.46
N ILE A 92 -15.05 5.80 1.69
CA ILE A 92 -14.80 7.17 2.14
C ILE A 92 -15.95 8.05 1.67
#